data_AF-A0A7C1UPV9-F1
#
_entry.id   AF-A0A7C1UPV9-F1
#
_cell.length_a   1.000
_cell.length_b   1.000
_cell.length_c   1.000
_cell.angle_alpha   90.00
_cell.angle_beta   90.00
_cell.angle_gamma   90.00
#
_symmetry.space_group_name_H-M   'P 1'
#
loop_
_entity.id
_entity.type
_entity.pdbx_description
1 polymer ?
#
loop_
_entity_poly.entity_id
_entity_poly.type
_entity_poly.pdbx_seq_one_letter_code
_entity_poly.pdbx_strand_id
1 'polypeptide(L)'
;MALTPSLALEQYQHNADALQDIVDNDDSTEEQVNAASEAMDKLNADFINAVEQELEALTAQYNGFIGYMEGVVAELSAGGPLSVLESVNDALAGAKEAVSS
;
A
#
# COMPACT_ATOMS: atom_id res chain seq x y z
N MET A 1 -10.04 -12.75 9.81
CA MET A 1 -8.76 -12.80 9.07
C MET A 1 -8.36 -11.36 8.82
N ALA A 2 -7.13 -10.96 9.13
CA ALA A 2 -6.66 -9.63 8.74
C ALA A 2 -6.44 -9.65 7.22
N LEU A 3 -6.99 -8.66 6.50
CA LEU A 3 -6.64 -8.46 5.09
C LEU A 3 -5.16 -8.08 5.04
N THR A 4 -4.35 -8.90 4.37
CA THR A 4 -2.99 -8.54 3.98
C THR A 4 -2.99 -8.03 2.54
N PRO A 5 -2.01 -7.21 2.11
CA PRO A 5 -1.92 -6.73 0.73
C PRO A 5 -1.95 -7.88 -0.30
N SER A 6 -1.25 -8.97 0.02
CA SER A 6 -1.20 -10.17 -0.81
C SER A 6 -2.58 -10.83 -0.99
N LEU A 7 -3.37 -10.89 0.09
CA LEU A 7 -4.70 -11.48 0.06
C LEU A 7 -5.69 -10.58 -0.68
N ALA A 8 -5.56 -9.25 -0.55
CA ALA A 8 -6.37 -8.29 -1.30
C ALA A 8 -6.11 -8.39 -2.81
N LEU A 9 -4.85 -8.50 -3.23
CA LEU A 9 -4.48 -8.70 -4.63
C LEU A 9 -4.99 -10.05 -5.17
N GLU A 10 -4.86 -11.12 -4.39
CA GLU A 10 -5.36 -12.45 -4.78
C GLU A 10 -6.88 -12.44 -4.97
N GLN A 11 -7.64 -11.83 -4.04
CA GLN A 11 -9.09 -11.68 -4.18
C GLN A 11 -9.47 -10.80 -5.38
N TYR A 12 -8.74 -9.73 -5.62
CA TYR A 12 -8.95 -8.86 -6.79
C TYR A 12 -8.78 -9.66 -8.09
N GLN A 13 -7.66 -10.37 -8.24
CA GLN A 13 -7.36 -11.17 -9.43
C GLN A 13 -8.42 -12.25 -9.65
N HIS A 14 -8.74 -13.02 -8.61
CA HIS A 14 -9.77 -14.05 -8.67
C HIS A 14 -11.12 -13.51 -9.14
N ASN A 15 -11.54 -12.35 -8.61
CA ASN A 15 -12.83 -11.75 -8.97
C ASN A 15 -12.80 -11.11 -10.37
N ALA A 16 -11.68 -10.52 -10.78
CA ALA A 16 -11.50 -9.99 -12.12
C ALA A 16 -11.57 -11.12 -13.16
N ASP A 17 -10.88 -12.23 -12.91
CA ASP A 17 -10.91 -13.41 -13.78
C ASP A 17 -12.34 -13.97 -13.91
N ALA A 18 -13.07 -14.11 -12.80
CA ALA A 18 -14.45 -14.59 -12.81
C ALA A 18 -15.43 -13.66 -13.56
N LEU A 19 -15.21 -12.34 -13.50
CA LEU A 19 -16.01 -11.38 -14.26
C LEU A 19 -15.64 -11.40 -15.75
N GLN A 20 -14.35 -11.58 -16.07
CA GLN A 20 -13.87 -11.72 -17.44
C GLN A 20 -14.43 -12.98 -18.10
N ASP A 21 -14.52 -14.09 -17.37
CA ASP A 21 -15.15 -15.33 -17.84
C ASP A 21 -16.61 -15.12 -18.25
N ILE A 22 -17.35 -14.21 -17.60
CA ILE A 22 -18.73 -13.88 -17.99
C ILE A 22 -18.74 -13.09 -19.31
N VAL A 23 -17.81 -12.16 -19.48
CA VAL A 23 -17.69 -11.32 -20.68
C VAL A 23 -17.30 -12.15 -21.91
N ASP A 24 -16.38 -13.10 -21.74
CA ASP A 24 -15.85 -13.92 -22.83
C ASP A 24 -16.70 -15.17 -23.14
N ASN A 25 -17.73 -15.45 -22.34
CA ASN A 25 -18.60 -16.60 -22.53
C ASN A 25 -19.72 -16.31 -23.54
N ASP A 26 -19.69 -17.04 -24.67
CA ASP A 26 -20.68 -16.96 -25.74
C ASP A 26 -22.13 -17.29 -25.29
N ASP A 27 -22.31 -17.99 -24.16
CA ASP A 27 -23.61 -18.30 -23.57
C ASP A 27 -24.17 -17.17 -22.68
N SER A 28 -23.36 -16.15 -22.36
CA SER A 28 -23.79 -15.01 -21.56
C SER A 28 -24.75 -14.11 -22.33
N THR A 29 -25.76 -13.60 -21.63
CA THR A 29 -26.64 -12.57 -22.20
C THR A 29 -25.93 -11.21 -22.21
N GLU A 30 -26.37 -10.32 -23.10
CA GLU A 30 -25.88 -8.93 -23.16
C GLU A 30 -26.02 -8.20 -21.80
N GLU A 31 -27.10 -8.46 -21.05
CA GLU A 31 -27.29 -7.90 -19.71
C GLU A 31 -26.25 -8.43 -18.71
N GLN A 32 -25.88 -9.71 -18.78
CA GLN A 32 -24.83 -10.30 -17.93
C GLN A 32 -23.45 -9.74 -18.27
N VAL A 33 -23.14 -9.59 -19.56
CA VAL A 33 -21.88 -9.00 -20.03
C VAL A 33 -21.77 -7.54 -19.57
N ASN A 34 -22.84 -6.76 -19.71
CA ASN A 34 -22.87 -5.37 -19.24
C ASN A 34 -22.71 -5.28 -17.71
N ALA A 35 -23.44 -6.10 -16.95
CA ALA A 35 -23.33 -6.11 -15.50
C ALA A 35 -21.94 -6.56 -15.02
N ALA A 36 -21.32 -7.53 -15.69
CA ALA A 36 -19.97 -7.99 -15.39
C ALA A 36 -18.93 -6.89 -15.67
N SER A 37 -19.10 -6.15 -16.77
CA SER A 37 -18.23 -5.03 -17.13
C SER A 37 -18.34 -3.89 -16.11
N GLU A 38 -19.55 -3.48 -15.73
CA GLU A 38 -19.77 -2.48 -14.68
C GLU A 38 -19.21 -2.92 -13.32
N ALA A 39 -19.35 -4.21 -12.97
CA ALA A 39 -18.78 -4.76 -11.76
C ALA A 39 -17.24 -4.77 -11.79
N MET A 40 -16.63 -4.98 -12.96
CA MET A 40 -15.19 -4.94 -13.14
C MET A 40 -14.65 -3.52 -12.98
N ASP A 41 -15.31 -2.51 -13.56
CA ASP A 41 -14.97 -1.10 -13.36
C ASP A 41 -15.03 -0.71 -11.89
N LYS A 42 -16.08 -1.15 -11.18
CA LYS A 42 -16.23 -0.89 -9.75
C LYS A 42 -15.16 -1.62 -8.93
N LEU A 43 -14.87 -2.87 -9.24
CA LEU A 43 -13.83 -3.65 -8.57
C LEU A 43 -12.46 -2.98 -8.71
N ASN A 44 -12.13 -2.48 -9.90
CA ASN A 44 -10.92 -1.74 -10.18
C ASN A 44 -10.83 -0.45 -9.35
N ALA A 45 -11.91 0.34 -9.32
CA ALA A 45 -11.96 1.57 -8.54
C ALA A 45 -11.82 1.30 -7.04
N ASP A 46 -12.54 0.30 -6.52
CA ASP A 46 -12.48 -0.07 -5.10
C ASP A 46 -11.08 -0.59 -4.71
N PHE A 47 -10.44 -1.38 -5.58
CA PHE A 47 -9.08 -1.86 -5.36
C PHE A 47 -8.05 -0.72 -5.36
N ILE A 48 -8.12 0.19 -6.34
CA ILE A 48 -7.23 1.37 -6.39
C ILE A 48 -7.38 2.22 -5.13
N ASN A 49 -8.62 2.54 -4.73
CA ASN A 49 -8.90 3.31 -3.53
C ASN A 49 -8.35 2.63 -2.26
N ALA A 50 -8.43 1.30 -2.17
CA ALA A 50 -7.88 0.54 -1.05
C ALA A 50 -6.35 0.61 -1.01
N VAL A 51 -5.69 0.47 -2.17
CA VAL A 51 -4.23 0.60 -2.27
C VAL A 51 -3.76 2.01 -1.92
N GLU A 52 -4.45 3.04 -2.39
CA GLU A 52 -4.13 4.44 -2.06
C GLU A 52 -4.22 4.70 -0.55
N GLN A 53 -5.30 4.25 0.11
CA GLN A 53 -5.43 4.38 1.56
C GLN A 53 -4.35 3.63 2.34
N GLU A 54 -3.94 2.45 1.85
CA GLU A 54 -2.86 1.69 2.47
C GLU A 54 -1.50 2.41 2.32
N LEU A 55 -1.21 2.97 1.15
CA LEU A 55 -0.01 3.78 0.93
C LEU A 55 0.00 5.04 1.80
N GLU A 56 -1.14 5.72 1.95
CA GLU A 56 -1.26 6.87 2.86
C GLU A 56 -1.02 6.47 4.32
N ALA A 57 -1.62 5.36 4.76
CA ALA A 57 -1.45 4.85 6.11
C ALA A 57 -0.01 4.43 6.39
N LEU A 58 0.65 3.78 5.43
CA LEU A 58 2.05 3.39 5.51
C LEU A 58 2.97 4.63 5.54
N THR A 59 2.71 5.61 4.69
CA THR A 59 3.41 6.90 4.68
C THR A 59 3.30 7.62 6.02
N ALA A 60 2.10 7.64 6.63
CA ALA A 60 1.89 8.22 7.95
C ALA A 60 2.68 7.47 9.04
N GLN A 61 2.73 6.13 8.99
CA GLN A 61 3.54 5.33 9.91
C GLN A 61 5.03 5.63 9.77
N TYR A 62 5.55 5.72 8.55
CA TYR A 62 6.95 6.08 8.32
C TYR A 62 7.27 7.49 8.79
N ASN A 63 6.40 8.47 8.55
CA ASN A 63 6.58 9.82 9.07
C ASN A 63 6.63 9.84 10.62
N GLY A 64 5.80 9.03 11.28
CA GLY A 64 5.85 8.85 12.73
C GLY A 64 7.16 8.23 13.21
N PHE A 65 7.65 7.20 12.52
CA PHE A 65 8.95 6.58 12.81
C PHE A 65 10.13 7.54 12.61
N ILE A 66 10.13 8.30 11.51
CA ILE A 66 11.13 9.34 11.22
C ILE A 66 11.15 10.37 12.37
N GLY A 67 9.99 10.88 12.79
CA GLY A 67 9.92 11.83 13.90
C GLY A 67 10.42 11.25 15.23
N TYR A 68 10.13 9.98 15.51
CA TYR A 68 10.70 9.29 16.67
C TYR A 68 12.24 9.22 16.60
N MET A 69 12.77 8.84 15.43
CA MET A 69 14.22 8.74 15.20
C MET A 69 14.91 10.10 15.29
N GLU A 70 14.30 11.17 14.79
CA GLU A 70 14.79 12.54 14.99
C GLU A 70 14.87 12.91 16.47
N GLY A 71 13.89 12.51 17.28
CA GLY A 71 13.93 12.65 18.73
C GLY A 71 15.10 11.90 19.36
N VAL A 72 15.33 10.65 18.96
CA VAL A 72 16.47 9.83 19.43
C VAL A 72 17.81 10.48 19.05
N VAL A 73 17.95 11.00 17.83
CA VAL A 73 19.15 11.75 17.41
C VAL A 73 19.35 12.97 18.30
N ALA A 74 18.30 13.75 18.58
CA ALA A 74 18.39 14.93 19.42
C ALA A 74 18.84 14.60 20.86
N GLU A 75 18.33 13.51 21.43
CA GLU A 75 18.72 13.02 22.75
C GLU A 75 20.19 12.53 22.77
N LEU A 76 20.60 11.74 21.78
CA LEU A 76 21.97 11.25 21.67
C LEU A 76 22.96 12.38 21.39
N SER A 77 22.56 13.43 20.69
CA SER A 77 23.40 14.61 20.44
C SER A 77 23.83 15.33 21.73
N ALA A 78 23.10 15.12 22.83
CA ALA A 78 23.38 15.72 24.13
C ALA A 78 24.44 14.96 24.96
N GLY A 79 25.01 13.85 24.47
CA GLY A 79 26.11 13.15 25.17
C GLY A 79 26.42 11.71 24.75
N GLY A 80 25.79 11.20 23.68
CA GLY A 80 25.98 9.86 23.15
C GLY A 80 27.24 9.71 22.28
N PRO A 81 27.69 8.45 22.04
CA PRO A 81 28.83 8.18 21.17
C PRO A 81 28.57 8.60 19.71
N LEU A 82 29.54 9.29 19.09
CA LEU A 82 29.41 9.81 17.72
C LEU A 82 29.08 8.73 16.69
N SER A 83 29.65 7.52 16.82
CA SER A 83 29.39 6.40 15.90
C SER A 83 27.94 5.91 15.95
N VAL A 84 27.27 6.03 17.10
CA VAL A 84 25.85 5.70 17.22
C VAL A 84 25.00 6.79 16.57
N LEU A 85 25.35 8.06 16.76
CA LEU A 85 24.69 9.19 16.10
C LEU A 85 24.77 9.10 14.57
N GLU A 86 25.95 8.79 14.02
CA GLU A 86 26.15 8.63 12.58
C GLU A 86 25.31 7.47 12.02
N SER A 87 25.34 6.30 12.67
CA SER A 87 24.54 5.14 12.25
C SER A 87 23.03 5.41 12.26
N VAL A 88 22.53 6.16 13.26
CA VAL A 88 21.11 6.51 13.36
C VAL A 88 20.73 7.56 12.31
N ASN A 89 21.61 8.54 12.04
CA ASN A 89 21.39 9.53 10.99
C ASN A 89 21.37 8.91 9.59
N ASP A 90 22.26 7.96 9.29
CA ASP A 90 22.28 7.28 8.00
C ASP A 90 21.01 6.46 7.77
N ALA A 91 20.54 5.75 8.80
CA ALA A 91 19.27 5.03 8.75
C ALA A 91 18.06 5.98 8.55
N LEU A 92 18.10 7.15 9.19
CA LEU A 92 17.07 8.19 9.06
C LEU A 92 17.05 8.80 7.65
N ALA A 93 18.22 9.05 7.06
CA ALA A 93 18.34 9.57 5.70
C ALA A 93 17.72 8.60 4.69
N GLY A 94 18.02 7.29 4.80
CA GLY A 94 17.41 6.27 3.95
C GLY A 94 15.89 6.16 4.13
N ALA A 95 15.38 6.28 5.36
CA ALA A 95 13.94 6.28 5.62
C ALA A 95 13.23 7.50 4.99
N LYS A 96 13.85 8.69 5.03
CA LYS A 96 13.31 9.91 4.42
C LYS A 96 13.26 9.84 2.89
N GLU A 97 14.27 9.24 2.28
CA GLU A 97 14.32 9.03 0.83
C GLU A 97 13.20 8.07 0.36
N ALA A 98 12.97 6.99 1.11
CA ALA A 98 11.92 6.01 0.80
C ALA A 98 10.48 6.56 0.91
N VAL A 99 10.26 7.61 1.70
CA VAL A 99 8.95 8.27 1.84
C VAL A 99 8.75 9.39 0.83
N SER A 100 9.84 9.93 0.28
CA SER A 100 9.82 11.06 -0.65
C SER A 100 9.85 10.65 -2.12
N SER A 101 9.91 9.35 -2.41
CA SER A 101 9.95 8.76 -3.75
C SER A 101 8.59 8.23 -4.19
#